data_AF-Q58570-F1
#
_entry.id   AF-Q58570-F1
#
_cell.length_a   1.000
_cell.length_b   1.000
_cell.length_c   1.000
_cell.angle_alpha   90.00
_cell.angle_beta   90.00
_cell.angle_gamma   90.00
#
_symmetry.space_group_name_H-M   'P 1'
#
loop_
_entity.id
_entity.type
_entity.pdbx_description
1 polymer ?
#
loop_
_entity_poly.entity_id
_entity_poly.type
_entity_poly.pdbx_seq_one_letter_code
_entity_poly.pdbx_strand_id
1 'polypeptide(L)'
;MILMITSTTDNLEGFKIVKYLGVVIGYGDDPDDALEDLIDVAEDMGANAVIGIRISNELTTEIISDENYAVPELTYYAYGTAVIVEKID
;
A
#
# COMPACT_ATOMS: atom_id res chain seq x y z
N MET A 1 -10.72 2.99 13.48
CA MET A 1 -10.15 1.96 12.60
C MET A 1 -11.31 1.16 12.02
N ILE A 2 -11.75 1.57 10.84
CA ILE A 2 -12.67 0.77 10.02
C ILE A 2 -11.77 -0.29 9.37
N LEU A 3 -12.18 -1.55 9.36
CA LEU A 3 -11.39 -2.60 8.72
C LEU A 3 -11.48 -2.44 7.20
N MET A 4 -10.42 -1.91 6.57
CA MET A 4 -10.26 -1.84 5.11
C MET A 4 -10.14 -3.26 4.52
N ILE A 5 -10.85 -3.56 3.43
CA ILE A 5 -10.67 -4.84 2.72
C ILE A 5 -9.43 -4.76 1.85
N THR A 6 -8.46 -5.64 2.05
CA THR A 6 -7.23 -5.70 1.25
C THR A 6 -7.13 -7.00 0.48
N SER A 7 -6.60 -6.95 -0.74
CA SER A 7 -6.30 -8.16 -1.52
C SER A 7 -5.12 -7.97 -2.46
N THR A 8 -4.36 -9.05 -2.66
CA THR A 8 -3.33 -9.16 -3.69
C THR A 8 -3.92 -9.50 -5.07
N THR A 9 -5.17 -9.93 -5.15
CA THR A 9 -5.91 -10.15 -6.39
C THR A 9 -6.56 -8.87 -6.88
N ASP A 10 -6.83 -8.81 -8.19
CA ASP A 10 -7.48 -7.65 -8.83
C ASP A 10 -9.02 -7.65 -8.67
N ASN A 11 -9.55 -8.58 -7.88
CA ASN A 11 -10.98 -8.73 -7.61
C ASN A 11 -11.22 -9.22 -6.17
N LEU A 12 -12.46 -9.10 -5.73
CA LEU A 12 -12.95 -9.55 -4.43
C LEU A 12 -14.22 -10.38 -4.67
N GLU A 13 -14.17 -11.69 -4.40
CA GLU A 13 -15.33 -12.57 -4.58
C GLU A 13 -16.50 -12.14 -3.68
N GLY A 14 -17.72 -12.12 -4.22
CA GLY A 14 -18.91 -11.63 -3.51
C GLY A 14 -19.02 -10.11 -3.43
N PHE A 15 -18.09 -9.36 -4.03
CA PHE A 15 -18.13 -7.90 -4.12
C PHE A 15 -18.09 -7.43 -5.57
N LYS A 16 -18.74 -6.31 -5.83
CA LYS A 16 -18.65 -5.57 -7.08
C LYS A 16 -17.88 -4.28 -6.85
N ILE A 17 -16.87 -4.04 -7.67
CA ILE A 17 -16.20 -2.72 -7.71
C ILE A 17 -17.17 -1.74 -8.37
N VAL A 18 -17.57 -0.71 -7.62
CA VAL A 18 -18.48 0.35 -8.10
C VAL A 18 -17.72 1.61 -8.49
N LYS A 19 -16.50 1.80 -7.97
CA LYS A 19 -15.64 2.94 -8.33
C LYS A 19 -14.16 2.60 -8.16
N TYR A 20 -13.33 3.05 -9.10
CA TYR A 20 -11.88 3.11 -8.96
C TYR A 20 -11.48 4.52 -8.55
N LEU A 21 -10.65 4.64 -7.50
CA LEU A 21 -10.19 5.93 -6.98
C LEU A 21 -8.79 6.26 -7.46
N GLY A 22 -7.94 5.25 -7.67
CA GLY A 22 -6.61 5.43 -8.24
C GLY A 22 -5.59 4.45 -7.67
N VAL A 23 -4.35 4.56 -8.16
CA VAL A 23 -3.21 3.84 -7.58
C VAL A 23 -2.81 4.53 -6.28
N VAL A 24 -2.57 3.74 -5.24
CA VAL A 24 -2.05 4.19 -3.94
C VAL A 24 -0.72 3.52 -3.68
N ILE A 25 0.17 4.25 -3.02
CA ILE A 25 1.52 3.82 -2.66
C ILE A 25 1.73 4.20 -1.20
N GLY A 26 2.24 3.26 -0.42
CA GLY A 26 2.75 3.50 0.92
C GLY A 26 4.18 3.02 1.08
N TYR A 27 4.86 3.49 2.11
CA TYR A 27 6.26 3.13 2.39
C TYR A 27 6.50 2.95 3.89
N GLY A 28 7.51 2.16 4.24
CA GLY A 28 7.84 1.85 5.63
C GLY A 28 9.18 1.13 5.78
N ASP A 29 9.62 1.01 7.04
CA ASP A 29 10.86 0.31 7.39
C ASP A 29 10.69 -1.22 7.30
N ASP A 30 9.45 -1.70 7.34
CA ASP A 30 9.07 -3.08 7.12
C ASP A 30 7.78 -3.20 6.26
N PRO A 31 7.42 -4.42 5.81
CA PRO A 31 6.22 -4.62 5.00
C PRO A 31 4.89 -4.22 5.67
N ASP A 32 4.80 -4.32 6.99
CA ASP A 32 3.57 -4.00 7.73
C ASP A 32 3.40 -2.48 7.80
N ASP A 33 4.47 -1.74 8.09
CA ASP A 33 4.49 -0.27 8.06
C ASP A 33 4.12 0.26 6.66
N ALA A 34 4.71 -0.31 5.61
CA ALA A 34 4.40 0.09 4.23
C ALA A 34 2.94 -0.19 3.85
N LEU A 35 2.36 -1.27 4.37
CA LEU A 35 0.95 -1.60 4.15
C LEU A 35 0.01 -0.68 4.94
N GLU A 36 0.36 -0.31 6.17
CA GLU A 36 -0.40 0.63 6.99
C GLU A 36 -0.46 2.01 6.31
N ASP A 37 0.69 2.55 5.88
CA ASP A 37 0.76 3.83 5.13
C ASP A 37 -0.06 3.77 3.83
N LEU A 38 -0.01 2.64 3.09
CA LEU A 38 -0.83 2.45 1.90
C LEU A 38 -2.34 2.47 2.21
N ILE A 39 -2.75 1.88 3.34
CA ILE A 39 -4.15 1.85 3.76
C ILE A 39 -4.60 3.25 4.17
N ASP A 40 -3.79 4.00 4.90
CA ASP A 40 -4.08 5.37 5.31
C ASP A 40 -4.30 6.28 4.08
N VAL A 41 -3.42 6.17 3.08
CA VAL A 41 -3.58 6.90 1.80
C VAL A 41 -4.89 6.51 1.10
N ALA A 42 -5.27 5.22 1.11
CA ALA A 42 -6.51 4.77 0.52
C ALA A 42 -7.76 5.26 1.29
N GLU A 43 -7.70 5.25 2.63
CA GLU A 43 -8.74 5.78 3.51
C GLU A 43 -8.97 7.28 3.27
N ASP A 44 -7.88 8.06 3.14
CA ASP A 44 -7.93 9.50 2.84
C ASP A 44 -8.58 9.79 1.47
N MET A 45 -8.47 8.85 0.52
CA MET A 45 -9.16 8.92 -0.79
C MET A 45 -10.64 8.52 -0.71
N GLY A 46 -11.12 8.04 0.44
CA GLY A 46 -12.48 7.53 0.63
C GLY A 46 -12.68 6.11 0.10
N ALA A 47 -11.62 5.32 -0.04
CA ALA A 47 -11.72 3.91 -0.40
C ALA A 47 -12.35 3.09 0.73
N ASN A 48 -12.92 1.93 0.37
CA ASN A 48 -13.28 0.90 1.34
C ASN A 48 -12.63 -0.47 1.03
N ALA A 49 -11.87 -0.53 -0.07
CA ALA A 49 -10.98 -1.63 -0.35
C ALA A 49 -9.74 -1.20 -1.15
N VAL A 50 -8.66 -1.97 -1.02
CA VAL A 50 -7.48 -1.90 -1.88
C VAL A 50 -7.23 -3.27 -2.50
N ILE A 51 -7.11 -3.30 -3.82
CA ILE A 51 -6.91 -4.54 -4.60
C ILE A 51 -5.58 -4.50 -5.35
N GLY A 52 -5.13 -5.66 -5.83
CA GLY A 52 -3.91 -5.78 -6.61
C GLY A 52 -2.65 -5.41 -5.83
N ILE A 53 -2.65 -5.60 -4.51
CA ILE A 53 -1.54 -5.18 -3.65
C ILE A 53 -0.26 -5.94 -4.00
N ARG A 54 0.84 -5.21 -4.07
CA ARG A 54 2.21 -5.71 -4.21
C ARG A 54 3.11 -5.00 -3.23
N ILE A 55 4.17 -5.68 -2.81
CA ILE A 55 5.22 -5.13 -1.96
C ILE A 55 6.55 -5.31 -2.69
N SER A 56 7.33 -4.24 -2.73
CA SER A 56 8.70 -4.24 -3.21
C SER A 56 9.60 -3.61 -2.15
N ASN A 57 10.89 -3.91 -2.20
CA ASN A 57 11.88 -3.28 -1.35
C ASN A 57 13.01 -2.70 -2.20
N GLU A 58 13.57 -1.59 -1.74
CA GLU A 58 14.75 -0.97 -2.33
C GLU A 58 15.79 -0.74 -1.24
N LEU A 59 17.06 -1.01 -1.57
CA LEU A 59 18.18 -0.61 -0.72
C LEU A 59 18.44 0.86 -1.01
N THR A 60 18.06 1.73 -0.08
CA THR A 60 18.38 3.14 -0.15
C THR A 60 19.76 3.34 0.46
N THR A 61 20.63 4.05 -0.24
CA THR A 61 21.92 4.46 0.34
C THR A 61 21.75 5.86 0.89
N GLU A 62 21.66 6.01 2.21
CA GLU A 62 21.90 7.30 2.82
C GLU A 62 23.39 7.63 2.71
N ILE A 63 23.71 8.73 2.01
CA ILE A 63 25.07 9.28 2.01
C ILE A 63 25.23 10.06 3.31
N ILE A 64 25.76 9.39 4.33
CA ILE A 64 26.20 10.08 5.56
C ILE A 64 27.47 10.86 5.18
N SER A 65 27.39 12.18 5.16
CA SER A 65 28.41 13.06 4.57
C SER A 65 29.77 13.06 5.28
N ASP A 66 29.87 12.49 6.49
CA ASP A 66 31.04 12.65 7.36
C ASP A 66 31.85 11.37 7.60
N GLU A 67 31.34 10.18 7.27
CA GLU A 67 32.07 8.92 7.38
C GLU A 67 31.82 8.07 6.13
N ASN A 68 32.87 7.56 5.49
CA ASN A 68 32.82 6.80 4.22
C ASN A 68 32.09 5.42 4.31
N TYR A 69 31.12 5.27 5.21
CA TYR A 69 30.26 4.10 5.35
C TYR A 69 28.82 4.50 5.02
N ALA A 70 28.35 4.15 3.83
CA ALA A 70 26.92 4.11 3.56
C ALA A 70 26.37 2.81 4.16
N VAL A 71 25.53 2.91 5.18
CA VAL A 71 24.71 1.78 5.62
C VAL A 71 23.47 1.80 4.74
N PRO A 72 23.25 0.80 3.87
CA PRO A 72 22.03 0.78 3.09
C PRO A 72 20.85 0.55 4.04
N GLU A 73 19.86 1.43 3.98
CA GLU A 73 18.58 1.23 4.66
C GLU A 73 17.64 0.49 3.72
N LEU A 74 16.82 -0.40 4.28
CA LEU A 74 15.88 -1.19 3.50
C LEU A 74 14.52 -0.51 3.57
N THR A 75 14.11 0.14 2.49
CA THR A 75 12.78 0.75 2.42
C THR A 75 11.83 -0.22 1.71
N TYR A 76 10.67 -0.49 2.34
CA TYR A 76 9.59 -1.24 1.73
C TYR A 76 8.57 -0.28 1.13
N TYR A 77 8.05 -0.65 -0.04
CA TYR A 77 6.99 0.04 -0.74
C TYR A 77 5.84 -0.92 -0.96
N ALA A 78 4.65 -0.57 -0.51
CA ALA A 78 3.42 -1.25 -0.88
C ALA A 78 2.70 -0.42 -1.95
N TYR A 79 2.12 -1.06 -2.95
CA TYR A 79 1.29 -0.38 -3.96
C TYR A 79 0.10 -1.23 -4.35
N GLY A 80 -1.02 -0.56 -4.66
CA GLY A 80 -2.28 -1.20 -5.01
C GLY A 80 -3.24 -0.21 -5.65
N THR A 81 -4.49 -0.64 -5.86
CA THR A 81 -5.55 0.22 -6.40
C THR A 81 -6.64 0.43 -5.36
N ALA A 82 -6.84 1.68 -4.95
CA ALA A 82 -7.92 2.10 -4.08
C ALA A 82 -9.26 2.06 -4.84
N VAL A 83 -10.24 1.38 -4.26
CA VAL A 83 -11.56 1.17 -4.87
C VAL A 83 -12.69 1.33 -3.84
N ILE A 84 -13.90 1.55 -4.36
CA ILE A 84 -15.15 1.40 -3.61
C ILE A 84 -15.82 0.13 -4.10
N VAL A 85 -16.15 -0.77 -3.17
CA VAL A 85 -16.87 -2.01 -3.42
C VAL A 85 -18.21 -2.06 -2.67
N GLU A 86 -19.15 -2.79 -3.25
CA GLU A 86 -20.44 -3.14 -2.65
C GLU A 86 -20.61 -4.66 -2.66
N LYS A 87 -21.27 -5.21 -1.64
CA LYS A 87 -21.56 -6.65 -1.57
C LYS A 87 -22.61 -7.00 -2.63
N ILE A 88 -22.41 -8.13 -3.30
CA ILE A 88 -23.39 -8.69 -4.24
C ILE A 88 -24.43 -9.47 -3.42
N ASP A 89 -25.72 -9.16 -3.63
CA ASP A 89 -26.87 -9.87 -3.06
C ASP A 89 -27.07 -11.27 -3.65
#